data_AF-A0A2G6LDC4-F1
#
_entry.id   AF-A0A2G6LDC4-F1
#
_cell.length_a   1.000
_cell.length_b   1.000
_cell.length_c   1.000
_cell.angle_alpha   90.00
_cell.angle_beta   90.00
_cell.angle_gamma   90.00
#
_symmetry.space_group_name_H-M   'P 1'
#
loop_
_entity.id
_entity.type
_entity.pdbx_description
1 polymer ?
#
loop_
_entity_poly.entity_id
_entity_poly.type
_entity_poly.pdbx_seq_one_letter_code
_entity_poly.pdbx_strand_id
1 'polypeptide(L)' 'MEALVACNTALMTIYDMCKAVDRGMTISGVRLLAKSGGVSGDWDINDNKL' A
#
# COMPACT_ATOMS: atom_id res chain seq x y z
N MET A 1 -8.20 -1.62 -6.49
CA MET A 1 -7.99 -2.62 -5.40
C MET A 1 -6.64 -3.30 -5.56
N GLU A 2 -6.35 -3.72 -6.79
CA GLU A 2 -5.17 -4.38 -7.32
C GLU A 2 -3.85 -3.81 -6.80
N ALA A 3 -3.68 -2.48 -6.84
CA ALA A 3 -2.45 -1.83 -6.35
C ALA A 3 -2.18 -2.09 -4.85
N LEU A 4 -3.21 -2.01 -4.01
CA LEU A 4 -3.09 -2.27 -2.58
C LEU A 4 -2.88 -3.76 -2.28
N VAL A 5 -3.54 -4.62 -3.05
CA VAL A 5 -3.35 -6.07 -2.94
C VAL A 5 -1.91 -6.46 -3.31
N ALA A 6 -1.40 -5.96 -4.44
CA ALA A 6 -0.02 -6.22 -4.87
C ALA A 6 1.01 -5.74 -3.84
N CYS A 7 0.81 -4.53 -3.28
CA CYS A 7 1.65 -4.00 -2.20
C CYS A 7 1.65 -4.92 -0.98
N ASN A 8 0.46 -5.32 -0.50
CA ASN A 8 0.35 -6.23 0.64
C ASN A 8 0.97 -7.61 0.37
N THR A 9 0.78 -8.17 -0.82
CA THR A 9 1.41 -9.46 -1.19
C THR A 9 2.93 -9.35 -1.14
N ALA A 10 3.51 -8.29 -1.71
CA ALA A 10 4.95 -8.06 -1.65
C ALA A 10 5.47 -7.90 -0.21
N LEU A 11 4.74 -7.16 0.63
CA LEU A 11 5.10 -6.97 2.04
C LEU A 11 5.02 -8.28 2.83
N MET A 12 4.02 -9.12 2.55
CA MET A 12 3.92 -10.46 3.14
C MET A 12 5.07 -11.37 2.71
N THR A 13 5.55 -11.26 1.46
CA THR A 13 6.75 -11.98 1.00
C THR A 13 8.00 -11.54 1.77
N ILE A 14 8.17 -10.24 2.00
CA ILE A 14 9.29 -9.72 2.81
C ILE A 14 9.20 -10.23 4.24
N TYR A 15 8.00 -10.19 4.84
CA TYR A 15 7.77 -10.75 6.17
C TYR A 15 8.15 -12.24 6.21
N ASP A 16 7.74 -13.02 5.21
CA ASP A 16 8.06 -14.44 5.11
C ASP A 16 9.57 -14.72 5.11
N MET A 17 10.36 -13.88 4.44
CA MET A 17 11.82 -14.01 4.39
C MET A 17 12.51 -13.56 5.70
N CYS A 18 11.95 -12.58 6.40
CA CYS A 18 12.59 -11.98 7.58
C CYS A 18 12.05 -12.51 8.93
N LYS A 19 10.94 -13.25 8.96
CA LYS A 19 10.28 -13.75 10.18
C LYS A 19 11.16 -14.64 11.08
N ALA A 20 12.23 -15.19 10.54
CA ALA A 20 13.19 -15.98 11.32
C ALA A 20 14.05 -15.10 12.25
N VAL A 21 14.30 -13.85 11.84
CA VAL A 21 15.11 -12.87 12.58
C VAL A 21 14.26 -12.15 13.61
N ASP A 22 13.09 -11.65 13.18
CA ASP A 22 12.15 -10.96 14.06
C ASP A 22 10.71 -11.32 13.67
N ARG A 23 9.96 -11.88 14.62
CA ARG A 23 8.53 -12.21 14.44
C ARG A 23 7.61 -11.03 14.79
N GLY A 24 8.12 -10.04 15.53
CA GLY A 24 7.38 -8.85 15.95
C GLY A 24 7.30 -7.75 14.89
N MET A 25 7.88 -7.95 13.71
CA MET A 25 7.81 -6.98 12.61
C MET A 25 6.35 -6.63 12.29
N THR A 26 6.10 -5.35 12.02
CA THR A 26 4.76 -4.85 11.68
C THR A 26 4.77 -4.22 10.29
N ILE A 27 3.74 -4.52 9.50
CA ILE A 27 3.47 -3.83 8.24
C ILE A 27 2.54 -2.66 8.56
N SER A 28 2.91 -1.44 8.18
CA SER A 28 2.15 -0.21 8.47
C SER A 28 2.23 0.79 7.32
N GLY A 29 1.38 1.83 7.35
CA GLY A 29 1.42 2.92 6.37
C GLY A 29 0.94 2.59 4.96
N VAL A 30 0.32 1.42 4.75
CA VAL A 30 -0.20 1.02 3.44
C VAL A 30 -1.43 1.85 3.10
N ARG A 31 -1.33 2.65 2.03
CA ARG A 31 -2.41 3.52 1.54
C ARG A 31 -2.27 3.80 0.06
N LEU A 32 -3.37 4.23 -0.56
CA LEU A 32 -3.36 4.73 -1.92
C LEU A 32 -2.75 6.15 -1.93
N LEU A 33 -1.85 6.41 -2.87
CA LEU A 33 -1.21 7.72 -3.05
C LEU A 33 -1.82 8.50 -4.21
N ALA A 34 -2.14 7.80 -5.29
CA ALA A 34 -2.83 8.38 -6.43
C ALA A 34 -3.68 7.31 -7.12
N LYS A 35 -4.72 7.77 -7.82
CA LYS A 35 -5.49 6.98 -8.78
C LYS A 35 -5.90 7.92 -9.90
N SER A 36 -5.71 7.48 -11.14
CA SER A 36 -6.20 8.20 -12.31
C SER A 36 -7.37 7.45 -12.98
N GLY A 37 -8.32 8.20 -13.51
CA GLY A 37 -9.42 7.71 -14.33
C GLY A 37 -10.63 7.14 -13.58
N GLY A 38 -11.67 6.86 -14.38
CA GLY A 38 -13.00 6.47 -13.90
C GLY A 38 -13.93 7.67 -13.69
N VAL A 39 -15.18 7.39 -13.32
CA VAL A 39 -16.21 8.44 -13.10
C VAL A 39 -15.82 9.43 -11.99
N SER A 40 -15.05 8.96 -11.01
CA SER A 40 -14.54 9.77 -9.90
C SER A 40 -13.42 10.74 -10.29
N GLY A 41 -12.89 10.65 -11.51
CA GLY A 41 -11.71 11.38 -11.95
C GLY A 41 -10.42 10.99 -11.22
N ASP A 42 -9.42 11.84 -11.36
CA ASP A 42 -8.09 11.67 -10.76
C ASP A 42 -8.09 12.12 -9.29
N TRP A 43 -7.42 11.34 -8.46
CA TRP A 43 -7.24 11.58 -7.03
C TRP A 43 -5.76 11.46 -6.68
N ASP A 44 -5.23 12.43 -5.94
CA ASP A 44 -3.90 12.41 -5.36
C ASP A 44 -4.01 12.74 -3.86
N ILE A 45 -3.23 12.06 -3.03
CA ILE A 45 -3.15 12.30 -1.60
C ILE A 45 -2.72 13.72 -1.24
N ASN A 46 -1.88 14.34 -2.08
CA ASN A 46 -1.35 15.68 -1.87
C ASN A 46 -2.25 16.76 -2.51
N ASP A 47 -3.36 16.36 -3.13
CA ASP A 47 -4.28 17.29 -3.76
C ASP A 47 -4.95 18.14 -2.68
N ASN A 48 -4.49 19.39 -2.54
CA ASN A 48 -4.93 20.33 -1.51
C ASN A 48 -6.29 20.95 -1.91
N LYS A 49 -7.30 20.09 -2.09
CA LYS A 49 -8.70 20.51 -2.24
C LYS A 49 -9.21 20.93 -0.86
N LEU A 50 -8.96 22.21 -0.53
CA LEU A 50 -9.62 22.95 0.54
C LEU A 50 -11.11 23.12 0.23
#